data_AF-A0A0F9ZRR2-F1
#
_entry.id   AF-A0A0F9ZRR2-F1
#
_cell.length_a   1.000
_cell.length_b   1.000
_cell.length_c   1.000
_cell.angle_alpha   90.00
_cell.angle_beta   90.00
_cell.angle_gamma   90.00
#
_symmetry.space_group_name_H-M   'P 1'
#
loop_
_entity.id
_entity.type
_entity.pdbx_description
1 polymer ?
#
loop_
_entity_poly.entity_id
_entity_poly.type
_entity_poly.pdbx_seq_one_letter_code
_entity_poly.pdbx_strand_id
1 'polypeptide(L)'
;MKADIHPTYFTKAGVKCACGNSFTVGSTKEFIETEICAQCHPFYTKKEKVLDTLGRVQKFKDRLSKKSDKPKKEKKVKERKK
;
A
#
# COMPACT_ATOMS: atom_id res chain seq x y z
N MET A 1 -18.04 13.33 35.80
CA MET A 1 -19.29 12.61 35.55
C MET A 1 -20.29 13.04 36.61
N LYS A 2 -21.30 13.84 36.23
CA LYS A 2 -22.52 13.99 37.04
C LYS A 2 -23.36 12.70 36.93
N ALA A 3 -23.94 12.25 38.04
CA ALA A 3 -24.54 10.91 38.15
C ALA A 3 -25.67 10.64 37.13
N ASP A 4 -26.46 11.65 36.77
CA ASP A 4 -27.72 11.44 36.04
C ASP A 4 -27.72 11.84 34.55
N ILE A 5 -26.63 12.41 34.05
CA ILE A 5 -26.58 12.96 32.66
C ILE A 5 -25.46 12.40 31.80
N HIS A 6 -24.71 11.39 32.27
CA HIS A 6 -23.66 10.78 31.48
C HIS A 6 -23.86 9.26 31.33
N PRO A 7 -23.62 8.74 30.11
CA PRO A 7 -23.65 7.30 29.87
C PRO A 7 -22.53 6.60 30.63
N THR A 8 -22.77 5.33 30.97
CA THR A 8 -21.82 4.46 31.65
C THR A 8 -20.52 4.39 30.87
N TYR A 9 -19.42 4.80 31.51
CA TYR A 9 -18.10 4.83 30.91
C TYR A 9 -17.22 3.76 31.55
N PHE A 10 -16.77 2.82 30.73
CA PHE A 10 -15.86 1.76 31.13
C PHE A 10 -14.43 2.25 30.94
N THR A 11 -13.67 2.33 32.02
CA THR A 11 -12.26 2.74 31.98
C THR A 11 -11.33 1.67 31.39
N LYS A 12 -11.80 0.42 31.30
CA LYS A 12 -11.07 -0.74 30.79
C LYS A 12 -11.88 -1.48 29.71
N ALA A 13 -12.23 -0.80 28.62
CA ALA A 13 -12.81 -1.45 27.45
C ALA A 13 -11.72 -2.19 26.67
N GLY A 14 -11.98 -3.44 26.29
CA GLY A 14 -11.07 -4.26 25.51
C GLY A 14 -11.22 -3.99 24.01
N VAL A 15 -10.14 -3.61 23.35
CA VAL A 15 -10.09 -3.47 21.89
C VAL A 15 -9.36 -4.66 21.29
N LYS A 16 -9.96 -5.33 20.30
CA LYS A 16 -9.27 -6.33 19.46
C LYS A 16 -9.10 -5.77 18.05
N CYS A 17 -7.86 -5.81 17.57
CA CYS A 17 -7.51 -5.49 16.20
C CYS A 17 -7.49 -6.76 15.34
N ALA A 18 -7.91 -6.68 14.07
CA ALA A 18 -7.72 -7.75 13.09
C ALA A 18 -6.24 -8.16 12.90
N CYS A 19 -5.33 -7.27 13.24
CA CYS A 19 -3.89 -7.50 13.26
C CYS A 19 -3.37 -8.34 14.45
N GLY A 20 -4.26 -8.80 15.32
CA GLY A 20 -3.93 -9.59 16.52
C GLY A 20 -3.50 -8.77 17.73
N ASN A 21 -3.43 -7.43 17.60
CA ASN A 21 -3.12 -6.56 18.73
C ASN A 21 -4.38 -6.36 19.61
N SER A 22 -4.22 -6.40 20.93
CA SER A 22 -5.29 -6.11 21.88
C SER A 22 -4.83 -5.07 22.90
N PHE A 23 -5.60 -4.00 23.07
CA PHE A 23 -5.27 -2.92 24.00
C PHE A 23 -6.51 -2.44 24.76
N THR A 24 -6.30 -1.88 25.95
CA THR A 24 -7.37 -1.36 26.81
C THR A 24 -7.55 0.14 26.61
N VAL A 25 -8.77 0.58 26.32
CA VAL A 25 -9.12 2.00 26.21
C VAL A 25 -10.32 2.33 27.08
N GLY A 26 -10.53 3.60 27.38
CA GLY A 26 -11.78 4.04 28.01
C GLY A 26 -12.87 4.25 26.95
N SER A 27 -14.01 3.59 27.10
CA SER A 27 -15.15 3.69 26.17
C SER A 27 -16.48 3.49 26.89
N THR A 28 -17.58 3.95 26.29
CA THR A 28 -18.93 3.61 26.74
C THR A 28 -19.35 2.19 26.35
N LYS A 29 -18.55 1.50 25.52
CA LYS A 29 -18.74 0.09 25.14
C LYS A 29 -17.65 -0.76 25.78
N GLU A 30 -18.03 -1.92 26.29
CA GLU A 30 -17.11 -2.85 26.97
C GLU A 30 -16.11 -3.52 26.00
N PHE A 31 -16.54 -3.77 24.77
CA PHE A 31 -15.74 -4.45 23.75
C PHE A 31 -15.80 -3.73 22.40
N ILE A 32 -14.63 -3.57 21.76
CA ILE A 32 -14.49 -2.88 20.48
C ILE A 32 -13.67 -3.77 19.54
N GLU A 33 -14.25 -4.09 18.38
CA GLU A 33 -13.55 -4.73 17.28
C GLU A 33 -13.12 -3.66 16.27
N THR A 34 -11.84 -3.66 15.90
CA THR A 34 -11.26 -2.69 14.97
C THR A 34 -10.44 -3.38 13.90
N GLU A 35 -10.59 -2.96 12.65
CA GLU A 35 -9.82 -3.54 11.54
C GLU A 35 -8.39 -2.98 11.47
N ILE A 36 -8.20 -1.72 11.88
CA ILE A 36 -6.93 -1.02 11.76
C ILE A 36 -6.63 -0.29 13.07
N CYS A 37 -5.52 -0.62 13.71
CA CYS A 37 -5.03 0.09 14.90
C CYS A 37 -3.78 0.94 14.60
N ALA A 38 -3.31 1.68 15.60
CA ALA A 38 -2.13 2.53 15.47
C ALA A 38 -0.87 1.76 15.03
N GLN A 39 -0.78 0.46 15.33
CA GLN A 39 0.34 -0.38 14.92
C GLN A 39 0.29 -0.78 13.44
N CYS A 40 -0.87 -0.71 12.80
CA CYS A 40 -1.07 -1.18 11.42
C CYS A 40 -1.44 -0.08 10.44
N HIS A 41 -1.87 1.10 10.91
CA HIS A 41 -2.22 2.17 9.99
C HIS A 41 -0.95 2.67 9.26
N PRO A 42 -0.97 2.74 7.91
CA PRO A 42 0.17 3.20 7.11
C PRO A 42 0.74 4.56 7.55
N PHE A 43 -0.12 5.43 8.08
CA PHE A 43 0.25 6.72 8.66
C PHE A 43 1.23 6.61 9.84
N TYR A 44 0.97 5.72 10.79
CA TYR A 44 1.81 5.58 12.00
C TYR A 44 3.06 4.75 11.73
N THR A 45 2.98 3.79 10.80
CA THR A 45 4.13 2.95 10.43
C THR A 45 5.13 3.65 9.50
N LYS A 46 4.85 4.90 9.08
CA LYS A 46 5.73 5.76 8.25
C LYS A 46 6.28 5.08 6.99
N LYS A 47 5.62 4.03 6.51
CA LYS A 47 5.87 3.46 5.20
C LYS A 47 5.16 4.35 4.19
N GLU A 48 5.63 5.58 4.05
CA GLU A 48 5.38 6.37 2.87
C GLU A 48 5.82 5.50 1.70
N LYS A 49 4.85 4.99 0.93
CA LYS A 49 5.17 4.45 -0.39
C LYS A 49 5.70 5.66 -1.16
N VAL A 50 7.02 5.82 -1.16
CA VAL A 50 7.70 6.67 -2.14
C VAL A 50 7.28 6.07 -3.47
N LEU A 51 6.26 6.66 -4.08
CA LEU A 51 5.79 6.30 -5.41
C LEU A 51 6.87 6.80 -6.35
N ASP A 52 7.90 5.98 -6.47
CA ASP A 52 9.14 6.34 -7.13
C ASP A 52 8.86 6.50 -8.62
N THR A 53 8.83 7.74 -9.08
CA THR A 53 8.65 8.11 -10.49
C THR A 53 9.85 7.72 -11.36
N LEU A 54 10.87 7.08 -10.78
CA LEU A 54 12.11 6.60 -11.41
C LEU A 54 11.91 5.50 -12.47
N GLY A 55 10.71 4.93 -12.57
CA GLY A 55 10.43 3.88 -13.56
C GLY A 55 10.51 4.33 -15.03
N ARG A 56 10.41 5.63 -15.34
CA ARG A 56 10.41 6.08 -16.75
C ARG A 56 11.78 5.91 -17.43
N VAL A 57 12.87 6.17 -16.70
CA VAL A 57 14.25 5.99 -17.22
C VAL A 57 14.59 4.50 -17.33
N GLN A 58 14.21 3.69 -16.35
CA GLN A 58 14.39 2.23 -16.38
C GLN A 58 13.61 1.60 -17.55
N LYS A 59 12.32 1.95 -17.71
CA LYS A 59 11.50 1.51 -18.85
C LYS A 59 12.06 1.94 -20.20
N PHE A 60 12.76 3.08 -20.26
CA PHE A 60 13.44 3.51 -21.49
C PHE A 60 14.67 2.64 -21.78
N LYS A 61 15.52 2.38 -20.77
CA LYS A 61 16.69 1.48 -20.90
C LYS A 61 16.26 0.07 -21.31
N ASP A 62 15.18 -0.47 -20.73
CA ASP A 62 14.63 -1.80 -21.08
C ASP A 62 14.08 -1.88 -22.50
N ARG A 63 13.54 -0.77 -23.04
CA ARG A 63 13.11 -0.70 -24.44
C ARG A 63 14.28 -0.63 -25.41
N LEU A 64 15.37 0.05 -25.01
CA LEU A 64 16.55 0.22 -25.82
C LEU A 64 17.34 -1.10 -25.94
N SER A 65 17.53 -1.82 -24.82
CA SER A 65 18.18 -3.14 -24.82
C SER A 65 17.42 -4.17 -25.67
N LYS A 66 16.08 -4.18 -25.60
CA LYS A 66 15.23 -5.04 -26.46
C LYS A 66 15.28 -4.67 -27.95
N LYS A 67 15.75 -3.47 -28.31
CA LYS A 67 15.95 -3.05 -29.71
C LYS A 67 17.33 -3.44 -30.24
N SER A 68 18.37 -3.47 -29.42
CA SER A 68 19.72 -3.87 -29.84
C SER A 68 19.84 -5.37 -30.11
N ASP A 69 19.04 -6.21 -29.45
CA ASP A 69 19.06 -7.67 -29.61
C ASP A 69 18.29 -8.19 -30.84
N LYS A 70 17.66 -7.31 -31.63
CA LYS A 70 17.01 -7.74 -32.88
C LYS A 70 18.05 -7.78 -34.00
N PRO A 71 18.39 -8.96 -34.56
CA PRO A 71 19.25 -9.02 -35.73
C PRO A 71 18.59 -8.21 -36.86
N LYS A 72 19.34 -7.29 -37.47
CA LYS A 72 18.91 -6.53 -38.65
C LYS A 72 18.47 -7.54 -39.71
N LYS A 73 17.15 -7.72 -39.90
CA LYS A 73 16.62 -8.39 -41.09
C LYS A 73 16.99 -7.53 -42.28
N GLU A 74 18.04 -7.92 -42.99
CA GLU A 74 18.40 -7.40 -44.31
C GLU A 74 17.17 -7.47 -45.21
N LYS A 75 16.67 -6.30 -45.63
CA LYS A 75 15.65 -6.23 -46.67
C LYS A 75 16.31 -6.62 -47.98
N LYS A 76 16.12 -7.87 -48.43
CA LYS A 76 16.48 -8.29 -49.80
C LYS A 76 15.76 -7.37 -50.79
N VAL A 77 16.53 -6.53 -51.48
CA VAL A 77 16.09 -5.79 -52.66
C VAL A 77 15.84 -6.84 -53.74
N LYS A 78 14.57 -7.05 -54.12
CA LYS A 78 14.23 -7.89 -55.27
C LYS A 78 14.62 -7.14 -56.55
N GLU A 79 15.72 -7.54 -57.18
CA GLU A 79 16.06 -7.20 -58.56
C GLU A 79 14.85 -7.48 -59.47
N ARG A 80 14.32 -6.43 -60.09
CA ARG A 80 13.41 -6.55 -61.23
C ARG A 80 14.25 -6.97 -62.43
N LYS A 81 14.17 -8.25 -62.81
CA LYS A 81 14.76 -8.75 -64.06
C LYS A 81 14.12 -8.05 -65.27
N LYS A 82 15.01 -7.73 -66.20
CA LYS A 82 14.87 -7.08 -67.50
C LYS A 82 13.84 -7.73 -68.41
#